data_AF-T0BX58-F1
#
_entry.id   AF-T0BX58-F1
#
_cell.length_a   1.000
_cell.length_b   1.000
_cell.length_c   1.000
_cell.angle_alpha   90.00
_cell.angle_beta   90.00
_cell.angle_gamma   90.00
#
_symmetry.space_group_name_H-M   'P 1'
#
loop_
_entity.id
_entity.type
_entity.pdbx_description
1 polymer ?
#
loop_
_entity_poly.entity_id
_entity_poly.type
_entity_poly.pdbx_seq_one_letter_code
_entity_poly.pdbx_strand_id
1 'polypeptide(L)' 'MVILELLDEVCYRLRRANQHGRRVGLGVTYERMEGGFWKAKTLSRHTNSPEELYPELLALLE' A
#
# COMPACT_ATOMS: atom_id res chain seq x y z
N MET A 1 5.01 2.12 -13.06
CA MET A 1 3.98 1.06 -12.91
C MET A 1 3.00 1.58 -11.88
N VAL A 2 1.69 1.56 -12.17
CA VAL A 2 0.66 2.31 -11.42
C VAL A 2 0.72 2.11 -9.89
N ILE A 3 1.05 0.91 -9.40
CA ILE A 3 1.13 0.63 -7.95
C ILE A 3 2.23 1.46 -7.27
N LEU A 4 3.41 1.57 -7.89
CA LEU A 4 4.53 2.31 -7.31
C LEU A 4 4.25 3.82 -7.25
N GLU A 5 3.63 4.36 -8.31
CA GLU A 5 3.23 5.77 -8.36
C GLU A 5 2.16 6.12 -7.30
N LEU A 6 1.18 5.23 -7.10
CA LEU A 6 0.19 5.39 -6.03
C LEU A 6 0.82 5.26 -4.64
N LEU A 7 1.76 4.34 -4.47
CA LEU A 7 2.48 4.15 -3.22
C LEU A 7 3.35 5.36 -2.87
N ASP A 8 4.06 5.92 -3.85
CA ASP A 8 4.87 7.13 -3.69
C ASP A 8 4.04 8.31 -3.18
N GLU A 9 2.86 8.53 -3.75
CA GLU A 9 1.95 9.58 -3.33
C GLU A 9 1.42 9.37 -1.89
N VAL A 10 1.07 8.13 -1.52
CA VAL A 10 0.65 7.80 -0.15
C VAL A 10 1.78 8.04 0.84
N CYS A 11 2.98 7.57 0.53
CA CYS A 11 4.17 7.76 1.36
C CYS A 11 4.55 9.24 1.47
N TYR A 12 4.41 10.01 0.41
CA TYR A 12 4.59 11.47 0.43
C TYR A 12 3.61 12.15 1.40
N ARG A 13 2.33 11.79 1.36
CA ARG A 13 1.31 12.31 2.29
C ARG A 13 1.60 11.92 3.75
N LEU A 14 2.01 10.68 3.99
CA LEU A 14 2.39 10.21 5.33
C LEU A 14 3.57 11.01 5.88
N ARG A 15 4.62 11.24 5.07
CA ARG A 15 5.76 12.09 5.46
C ARG A 15 5.34 13.53 5.77
N ARG A 16 4.46 14.12 4.96
CA ARG A 16 3.91 15.47 5.24
C ARG A 16 3.10 15.55 6.53
N ALA A 17 2.43 14.46 6.90
CA ALA A 17 1.71 14.34 8.16
C ALA A 17 2.61 13.95 9.34
N ASN A 18 3.92 13.76 9.12
CA ASN A 18 4.88 13.21 10.09
C ASN A 18 4.43 11.85 10.67
N GLN A 19 3.84 11.01 9.82
CA GLN A 19 3.28 9.71 10.17
C GLN A 19 4.05 8.55 9.52
N HIS A 20 3.97 7.39 10.17
CA HIS A 20 4.53 6.14 9.70
C HIS A 20 3.49 5.04 9.82
N GLY A 21 3.29 4.27 8.75
CA GLY A 21 2.34 3.17 8.72
C GLY A 21 2.94 1.88 9.27
N ARG A 22 2.13 1.06 9.92
CA ARG A 22 2.49 -0.34 10.27
C ARG A 22 1.60 -1.35 9.58
N ARG A 23 0.44 -0.95 9.08
CA ARG A 23 -0.48 -1.82 8.35
C ARG A 23 -0.58 -1.30 6.93
N VAL A 24 -0.35 -2.19 5.97
CA VAL A 24 -0.44 -1.92 4.54
C VAL A 24 -1.51 -2.83 3.94
N GLY A 25 -2.27 -2.32 2.99
CA GLY A 25 -3.30 -3.10 2.31
C GLY A 25 -3.48 -2.66 0.88
N LEU A 26 -3.90 -3.61 0.06
CA LEU A 26 -4.16 -3.45 -1.35
C LEU A 26 -5.57 -3.93 -1.65
N GLY A 27 -6.34 -3.06 -2.29
CA GLY A 27 -7.68 -3.35 -2.78
C GLY A 27 -7.72 -3.15 -4.28
N VAL A 28 -8.22 -4.17 -4.99
CA VAL A 28 -8.55 -4.05 -6.41
C VAL A 28 -10.03 -4.29 -6.55
N THR A 29 -10.72 -3.35 -7.17
CA THR A 29 -12.15 -3.44 -7.45
C THR A 29 -12.33 -3.62 -8.95
N TYR A 30 -13.24 -4.49 -9.37
CA TYR A 30 -13.51 -4.69 -10.79
C TYR A 30 -14.42 -3.60 -11.35
N GLU A 31 -14.61 -3.61 -12.68
CA GLU A 31 -15.50 -2.67 -13.36
C GLU A 31 -16.89 -2.68 -12.71
N ARG A 32 -17.51 -1.50 -12.61
CA ARG A 32 -18.81 -1.25 -11.94
C ARG A 32 -18.80 -1.41 -10.42
N MET A 33 -17.62 -1.51 -9.80
CA MET A 33 -17.47 -1.72 -8.34
C MET A 33 -18.10 -3.03 -7.84
N GLU A 34 -18.44 -3.94 -8.75
CA GLU A 34 -19.03 -5.23 -8.40
C GLU A 34 -17.92 -6.28 -8.27
N GLY A 35 -17.55 -6.57 -7.02
CA GLY A 35 -16.51 -7.54 -6.69
C GLY A 35 -15.10 -6.95 -6.67
N GLY A 36 -14.16 -7.78 -6.24
CA GLY A 36 -12.77 -7.39 -6.01
C GLY A 36 -12.13 -8.23 -4.94
N PHE A 37 -10.90 -7.88 -4.57
CA PHE A 37 -10.26 -8.42 -3.39
C PHE A 37 -9.64 -7.30 -2.57
N TRP A 38 -9.60 -7.53 -1.27
CA TRP A 38 -8.87 -6.72 -0.32
C TRP A 38 -7.96 -7.65 0.48
N LYS A 39 -6.66 -7.37 0.45
CA LYS A 39 -5.67 -8.05 1.27
C LYS A 39 -4.88 -7.01 2.04
N ALA A 40 -4.52 -7.33 3.27
CA ALA A 40 -3.74 -6.44 4.12
C ALA A 40 -2.85 -7.23 5.06
N LYS A 41 -1.73 -6.62 5.45
CA LYS A 41 -0.84 -7.18 6.46
C LYS A 41 -0.29 -6.12 7.39
N THR A 42 0.09 -6.57 8.57
CA THR A 42 0.78 -5.76 9.56
C THR A 42 2.27 -6.06 9.46
N LEU A 43 3.07 -5.01 9.28
CA LEU A 43 4.51 -5.05 9.18
C LEU A 43 5.15 -5.17 10.57
N SER A 44 6.35 -5.74 10.60
CA SER A 44 7.15 -5.85 11.82
C SER A 44 7.65 -4.48 12.30
N ARG A 45 7.90 -3.55 11.37
CA ARG A 45 8.40 -2.20 11.64
C ARG A 45 7.44 -1.16 11.05
N HIS A 46 7.44 0.03 11.65
CA HIS A 46 6.76 1.19 11.08
C HIS A 46 7.60 1.76 9.94
N THR A 47 6.97 2.12 8.82
CA THR A 47 7.65 2.71 7.67
C THR A 47 6.74 3.65 6.88
N ASN A 48 7.36 4.55 6.14
CA ASN A 48 6.76 5.39 5.11
C ASN A 48 7.67 5.48 3.86
N SER A 49 8.53 4.47 3.68
CA SER A 49 9.37 4.29 2.49
C SER A 49 8.61 3.44 1.46
N PRO A 50 8.39 3.95 0.24
CA PRO A 50 7.85 3.18 -0.87
C PRO A 50 8.69 1.94 -1.18
N GLU A 51 10.01 2.05 -1.10
CA GLU A 51 10.96 0.98 -1.41
C GLU A 51 10.82 -0.20 -0.45
N GLU A 52 10.54 0.07 0.84
CA GLU A 52 10.26 -0.96 1.84
C GLU A 52 8.85 -1.55 1.69
N LEU A 53 7.86 -0.75 1.29
CA LEU A 53 6.45 -1.16 1.21
C LEU A 53 6.09 -1.89 -0.08
N TYR A 54 6.78 -1.60 -1.18
CA TYR A 54 6.51 -2.19 -2.49
C TYR A 54 6.60 -3.72 -2.53
N PRO A 55 7.69 -4.38 -2.06
CA PRO A 55 7.74 -5.84 -2.02
C PRO A 55 6.65 -6.43 -1.12
N GLU A 56 6.30 -5.73 -0.05
CA GLU A 56 5.29 -6.18 0.90
C GLU A 56 3.87 -6.14 0.34
N LEU A 57 3.59 -5.16 -0.54
CA LEU A 57 2.35 -5.03 -1.32
C LEU A 57 2.28 -6.06 -2.45
N LEU A 58 3.38 -6.30 -3.17
CA LEU A 58 3.46 -7.33 -4.21
C LEU A 58 3.18 -8.72 -3.63
N ALA A 59 3.71 -9.03 -2.46
CA ALA A 59 3.43 -10.28 -1.75
C ALA A 59 1.95 -10.46 -1.35
N LEU A 60 1.13 -9.40 -1.39
CA LEU A 60 -0.33 -9.52 -1.22
C LEU A 60 -1.02 -9.88 -2.54
N LEU A 61 -0.40 -9.67 -3.70
CA LEU A 61 -1.00 -10.01 -5.00
C LEU A 61 -0.82 -11.48 -5.39
N GLU A 62 0.18 -12.14 -4.81
CA GLU A 62 0.34 -13.60 -4.85
C GLU A 62 -0.77 -14.31 -4.05
#